data_AF-A0A532C3W7-F1
#
_entry.id   AF-A0A532C3W7-F1
#
_cell.length_a   1.000
_cell.length_b   1.000
_cell.length_c   1.000
_cell.angle_alpha   90.00
_cell.angle_beta   90.00
_cell.angle_gamma   90.00
#
_symmetry.space_group_name_H-M   'P 1'
#
loop_
_entity.id
_entity.type
_entity.pdbx_description
1 polymer ?
#
loop_
_entity_poly.entity_id
_entity_poly.type
_entity_poly.pdbx_seq_one_letter_code
_entity_poly.pdbx_strand_id
1 'polypeptide(L)'
;MRKGLIIALAVMAFVGTQVGIGFAMGIADTGPGCGLGKEVWKNDPHTDNIGKQMLISTTNNPIIPLQAFAITTGTLGCKNSGKVWVEERVNMFAFANFESLSQEMAQGQGEHLASLATLMGVLPEQHAAFFAMTQERYSSLIKTGEASPIAMVKAINDAIATHPVFAQASAR
;
A
#
# COMPACT_ATOMS: atom_id res chain seq x y z
N MET A 1 32.13 31.00 -23.61
CA MET A 1 30.67 30.90 -23.84
C MET A 1 30.16 29.45 -23.97
N ARG A 2 30.83 28.53 -24.67
CA ARG A 2 30.38 27.11 -24.81
C ARG A 2 30.35 26.29 -23.51
N LYS A 3 31.33 26.45 -22.60
CA LYS A 3 31.38 25.69 -21.34
C LYS A 3 30.25 26.04 -20.37
N GLY A 4 29.90 27.33 -20.26
CA GLY A 4 28.79 27.80 -19.43
C GLY A 4 27.43 27.34 -19.95
N LEU A 5 27.26 27.25 -21.28
CA LEU A 5 26.04 26.74 -21.91
C LEU A 5 25.86 25.23 -21.67
N ILE A 6 26.95 24.45 -21.73
CA ILE A 6 26.93 23.00 -21.46
C ILE A 6 26.59 22.73 -19.99
N ILE A 7 27.15 23.52 -19.06
CA ILE A 7 26.84 23.40 -17.63
C ILE A 7 25.37 23.80 -17.38
N ALA A 8 24.88 24.88 -18.00
CA ALA A 8 23.48 25.30 -17.86
C ALA A 8 22.48 24.26 -18.40
N LEU A 9 22.80 23.61 -19.53
CA LEU A 9 21.97 22.54 -20.10
C LEU A 9 22.02 21.26 -19.24
N ALA A 10 23.17 20.91 -18.66
CA ALA A 10 23.28 19.77 -17.75
C ALA A 10 22.49 19.98 -16.45
N VAL A 11 22.47 21.22 -15.92
CA VAL A 11 21.68 21.57 -14.72
C VAL A 11 20.17 21.56 -15.03
N MET A 12 19.74 22.06 -16.20
CA MET A 12 18.32 21.99 -16.59
C MET A 12 17.84 20.55 -16.86
N ALA A 13 18.71 19.68 -17.36
CA ALA A 13 18.38 18.26 -17.53
C ALA A 13 18.23 17.51 -16.19
N PHE A 14 18.95 17.93 -15.14
CA PHE A 14 18.85 17.31 -13.81
C PHE A 14 17.58 17.76 -13.06
N VAL A 15 17.12 19.00 -13.25
CA VAL A 15 15.90 19.52 -12.61
C VAL A 15 14.61 19.03 -13.28
N GLY A 16 14.65 18.70 -14.57
CA GLY A 16 13.47 18.28 -15.34
C GLY A 16 12.94 16.86 -15.09
N THR A 17 13.58 16.06 -14.24
CA THR A 17 13.17 14.65 -13.99
C THR A 17 12.35 14.44 -12.72
N GLN A 18 12.06 15.48 -11.94
CA GLN A 18 11.25 15.37 -10.72
C GLN A 18 9.79 15.79 -10.97
N VAL A 19 9.12 15.18 -11.96
CA VAL A 19 7.66 15.27 -12.09
C VAL A 19 7.07 13.93 -11.65
N GLY A 20 6.85 13.84 -10.35
CA GLY A 20 6.20 12.72 -9.70
C GLY A 20 5.73 13.17 -8.33
N ILE A 21 4.70 14.02 -8.28
CA ILE A 21 3.93 14.23 -7.04
C ILE A 21 3.13 12.94 -6.81
N GLY A 22 3.80 11.92 -6.31
CA GLY A 22 3.12 10.77 -5.71
C GLY A 22 2.59 11.22 -4.37
N PHE A 23 1.27 11.36 -4.23
CA PHE A 23 0.63 11.37 -2.92
C PHE A 23 0.91 10.01 -2.27
N ALA A 24 1.95 9.92 -1.44
CA ALA A 24 2.20 8.77 -0.59
C ALA A 24 1.17 8.78 0.55
N MET A 25 -0.09 8.46 0.25
CA MET A 25 -1.04 8.06 1.28
C MET A 25 -0.66 6.64 1.71
N GLY A 26 0.22 6.49 2.70
CA GLY A 26 0.50 5.15 3.25
C GLY A 26 1.76 4.93 4.08
N ILE A 27 2.72 5.86 4.14
CA ILE A 27 3.89 5.71 5.02
C ILE A 27 4.04 6.98 5.84
N ALA A 28 3.42 7.01 7.02
CA ALA A 28 3.52 8.12 7.97
C ALA A 28 4.88 8.11 8.72
N ASP A 29 5.98 7.98 7.97
CA ASP A 29 7.32 8.29 8.44
C ASP A 29 8.00 9.15 7.38
N THR A 30 7.97 10.46 7.61
CA THR A 30 8.62 11.48 6.76
C THR A 30 10.09 11.70 7.14
N GLY A 31 10.62 10.91 8.09
CA GLY A 31 12.01 10.96 8.53
C GLY A 31 12.88 9.83 7.96
N PRO A 32 14.06 9.58 8.55
CA PRO A 32 15.03 8.58 8.08
C PRO A 32 14.62 7.09 8.19
N GLY A 33 13.35 6.80 8.46
CA GLY A 33 12.84 5.44 8.68
C GLY A 33 13.19 4.85 10.05
N CYS A 34 12.90 3.56 10.20
CA CYS A 34 13.28 2.75 11.36
C CYS A 34 14.75 2.28 11.26
N GLY A 35 15.36 1.91 12.40
CA GLY A 35 16.71 1.36 12.46
C GLY A 35 17.52 1.87 13.66
N LEU A 36 18.78 1.43 13.74
CA LEU A 36 19.69 1.75 14.85
C LEU A 36 19.83 3.26 15.08
N GLY A 37 19.89 4.06 14.02
CA GLY A 37 19.92 5.51 14.11
C GLY A 37 18.64 6.08 14.74
N LYS A 38 17.46 5.57 14.40
CA LYS A 38 16.24 6.05 15.05
C LYS A 38 16.24 5.72 16.55
N GLU A 39 16.76 4.54 16.91
CA GLU A 39 16.84 4.06 18.30
C GLU A 39 17.87 4.84 19.14
N VAL A 40 19.05 5.14 18.58
CA VAL A 40 20.12 5.89 19.27
C VAL A 40 19.69 7.33 19.59
N TRP A 41 18.98 7.98 18.67
CA TRP A 41 18.55 9.38 18.82
C TRP A 41 17.11 9.54 19.33
N LYS A 42 16.46 8.46 19.80
CA LYS A 42 15.02 8.46 20.16
C LYS A 42 14.61 9.49 21.23
N ASN A 43 15.52 9.85 22.14
CA ASN A 43 15.27 10.77 23.24
C ASN A 43 15.75 12.20 22.95
N ASP A 44 16.23 12.48 21.74
CA ASP A 44 16.73 13.79 21.37
C ASP A 44 15.56 14.71 20.93
N PRO A 45 15.44 15.93 21.49
CA PRO A 45 14.34 16.84 21.18
C PRO A 45 14.38 17.45 19.77
N HIS A 46 15.41 17.20 18.96
CA HIS A 46 15.62 17.85 17.66
C HIS A 46 15.88 16.87 16.50
N THR A 47 15.30 15.67 16.55
CA THR A 47 15.50 14.64 15.50
C THR A 47 14.98 15.03 14.12
N ASP A 48 14.23 16.13 14.01
CA ASP A 48 13.72 16.74 12.79
C ASP A 48 14.74 17.64 12.07
N ASN A 49 15.81 18.07 12.75
CA ASN A 49 16.86 18.89 12.14
C ASN A 49 17.59 18.14 11.03
N ILE A 50 17.87 18.81 9.90
CA ILE A 50 18.55 18.24 8.72
C ILE A 50 19.85 17.49 9.06
N GLY A 51 20.68 18.03 9.95
CA GLY A 51 21.91 17.38 10.39
C GLY A 51 21.64 16.08 11.13
N LYS A 52 20.69 16.07 12.07
CA LYS A 52 20.35 14.88 12.85
C LYS A 52 19.66 13.83 11.99
N GLN A 53 18.77 14.23 11.08
CA GLN A 53 18.21 13.32 10.10
C GLN A 53 19.28 12.64 9.23
N MET A 54 20.30 13.39 8.80
CA MET A 54 21.41 12.82 8.04
C MET A 54 22.24 11.83 8.86
N LEU A 55 22.52 12.13 10.13
CA LEU A 55 23.23 11.21 11.04
C LEU A 55 22.41 9.95 11.31
N ILE A 56 21.12 10.09 11.59
CA ILE A 56 20.19 8.98 11.79
C ILE A 56 20.14 8.11 10.52
N SER A 57 20.00 8.72 9.34
CA SER A 57 19.98 8.03 8.04
C SER A 57 21.28 7.26 7.79
N THR A 58 22.43 7.91 8.00
CA THR A 58 23.76 7.30 7.84
C THR A 58 23.96 6.12 8.81
N THR A 59 23.40 6.22 10.02
CA THR A 59 23.49 5.15 11.03
C THR A 59 22.48 4.02 10.78
N ASN A 60 21.32 4.32 10.20
CA ASN A 60 20.36 3.30 9.76
C ASN A 60 20.94 2.48 8.60
N ASN A 61 21.65 3.14 7.68
CA ASN A 61 22.08 2.56 6.41
C ASN A 61 23.62 2.57 6.25
N PRO A 62 24.39 1.98 7.19
CA PRO A 62 25.83 1.89 7.05
C PRO A 62 26.21 1.08 5.78
N ILE A 63 27.51 0.94 5.50
CA ILE A 63 28.03 0.26 4.29
C ILE A 63 27.47 -1.18 4.10
N ILE A 64 26.94 -1.79 5.17
CA ILE A 64 26.12 -3.01 5.14
C ILE A 64 24.65 -2.60 5.29
N PRO A 65 23.68 -3.16 4.53
CA PRO A 65 22.26 -2.80 4.60
C PRO A 65 21.60 -3.25 5.93
N LEU A 66 22.04 -2.66 7.04
CA LEU A 66 21.59 -2.95 8.39
C LEU A 66 20.12 -2.60 8.57
N GLN A 67 19.63 -1.54 7.92
CA GLN A 67 18.21 -1.22 7.87
C GLN A 67 17.41 -2.35 7.22
N ALA A 68 17.90 -2.93 6.12
CA ALA A 68 17.22 -4.07 5.49
C ALA A 68 17.21 -5.29 6.41
N PHE A 69 18.32 -5.58 7.11
CA PHE A 69 18.37 -6.64 8.13
C PHE A 69 17.40 -6.36 9.28
N ALA A 70 17.33 -5.12 9.78
CA ALA A 70 16.43 -4.71 10.84
C ALA A 70 14.96 -4.88 10.43
N ILE A 71 14.63 -4.50 9.19
CA ILE A 71 13.30 -4.72 8.61
C ILE A 71 13.03 -6.23 8.49
N THR A 72 13.91 -7.03 7.89
CA THR A 72 13.65 -8.47 7.67
C THR A 72 13.59 -9.28 8.96
N THR A 73 14.29 -8.86 10.01
CA THR A 73 14.30 -9.55 11.32
C THR A 73 13.35 -8.92 12.34
N GLY A 74 12.78 -7.75 12.08
CA GLY A 74 11.96 -7.02 13.05
C GLY A 74 12.76 -6.52 14.27
N THR A 75 14.01 -6.12 14.06
CA THR A 75 14.92 -5.65 15.13
C THR A 75 15.17 -4.15 15.01
N LEU A 76 15.87 -3.56 15.99
CA LEU A 76 16.32 -2.14 15.95
C LEU A 76 15.19 -1.13 15.70
N GLY A 77 14.02 -1.38 16.31
CA GLY A 77 12.85 -0.51 16.19
C GLY A 77 12.07 -0.64 14.87
N CYS A 78 12.48 -1.53 13.96
CA CYS A 78 11.71 -1.88 12.77
C CYS A 78 10.68 -2.97 13.09
N LYS A 79 9.47 -2.85 12.54
CA LYS A 79 8.43 -3.87 12.64
C LYS A 79 8.42 -4.73 11.38
N ASN A 80 8.14 -6.02 11.55
CA ASN A 80 7.96 -6.96 10.46
C ASN A 80 6.76 -7.86 10.75
N SER A 81 5.78 -7.89 9.85
CA SER A 81 4.59 -8.75 9.95
C SER A 81 4.76 -10.11 9.27
N GLY A 82 5.94 -10.40 8.71
CA GLY A 82 6.25 -11.56 7.86
C GLY A 82 5.58 -11.51 6.48
N LYS A 83 4.80 -10.46 6.22
CA LYS A 83 4.00 -10.28 5.01
C LYS A 83 4.70 -9.26 4.13
N VAL A 84 5.17 -9.69 2.96
CA VAL A 84 5.90 -8.79 2.05
C VAL A 84 4.94 -7.87 1.29
N TRP A 85 3.79 -8.40 0.84
CA TRP A 85 2.81 -7.67 0.03
C TRP A 85 1.38 -8.21 0.22
N VAL A 86 1.07 -8.88 1.33
CA VAL A 86 -0.21 -9.60 1.47
C VAL A 86 -1.40 -8.64 1.40
N GLU A 87 -1.24 -7.47 1.99
CA GLU A 87 -2.20 -6.37 1.98
C GLU A 87 -2.46 -5.84 0.55
N GLU A 88 -1.48 -5.96 -0.34
CA GLU A 88 -1.54 -5.45 -1.72
C GLU A 88 -1.93 -6.54 -2.74
N ARG A 89 -1.93 -7.83 -2.37
CA ARG A 89 -2.30 -8.93 -3.28
C ARG A 89 -3.72 -8.78 -3.81
N VAL A 90 -4.65 -8.37 -2.95
CA VAL A 90 -6.06 -8.14 -3.33
C VAL A 90 -6.15 -6.98 -4.31
N ASN A 91 -5.44 -5.87 -4.05
CA ASN A 91 -5.40 -4.70 -4.94
C ASN A 91 -4.78 -5.05 -6.30
N MET A 92 -3.65 -5.76 -6.34
CA MET A 92 -3.02 -6.19 -7.58
C MET A 92 -3.91 -7.14 -8.38
N PHE A 93 -4.55 -8.11 -7.71
CA PHE A 93 -5.48 -9.02 -8.37
C PHE A 93 -6.69 -8.26 -8.93
N ALA A 94 -7.27 -7.36 -8.15
CA ALA A 94 -8.41 -6.55 -8.58
C ALA A 94 -8.04 -5.61 -9.73
N PHE A 95 -6.83 -5.05 -9.73
CA PHE A 95 -6.32 -4.23 -10.82
C PHE A 95 -6.15 -5.04 -12.11
N ALA A 96 -5.52 -6.21 -12.02
CA ALA A 96 -5.26 -7.07 -13.18
C ALA A 96 -6.54 -7.65 -13.80
N ASN A 97 -7.60 -7.85 -13.01
CA ASN A 97 -8.84 -8.49 -13.44
C ASN A 97 -10.05 -7.55 -13.35
N PHE A 98 -9.84 -6.23 -13.36
CA PHE A 98 -10.89 -5.25 -13.02
C PHE A 98 -12.13 -5.36 -13.90
N GLU A 99 -11.95 -5.53 -15.21
CA GLU A 99 -13.06 -5.64 -16.18
C GLU A 99 -13.89 -6.91 -15.92
N SER A 100 -13.23 -8.06 -15.83
CA SER A 100 -13.89 -9.33 -15.51
C SER A 100 -14.59 -9.27 -14.15
N LEU A 101 -13.93 -8.73 -13.12
CA LEU A 101 -14.53 -8.56 -11.79
C LEU A 101 -15.75 -7.65 -11.82
N SER A 102 -15.69 -6.54 -12.57
CA SER A 102 -16.82 -5.63 -12.71
C SER A 102 -18.02 -6.32 -13.35
N GLN A 103 -17.78 -7.13 -14.38
CA GLN A 103 -18.82 -7.90 -15.05
C GLN A 103 -19.39 -9.02 -14.16
N GLU A 104 -18.53 -9.78 -13.50
CA GLU A 104 -18.93 -10.89 -12.62
C GLU A 104 -19.63 -10.39 -11.35
N MET A 105 -19.23 -9.24 -10.81
CA MET A 105 -19.94 -8.56 -9.72
C MET A 105 -21.32 -8.10 -10.18
N ALA A 106 -21.44 -7.54 -11.40
CA ALA A 106 -22.75 -7.16 -11.95
C ALA A 106 -23.68 -8.38 -12.12
N GLN A 107 -23.13 -9.52 -12.54
CA GLN A 107 -23.87 -10.77 -12.73
C GLN A 107 -24.15 -11.50 -11.40
N GLY A 108 -23.37 -11.23 -10.34
CA GLY A 108 -23.46 -11.91 -9.06
C GLY A 108 -22.82 -13.31 -9.06
N GLN A 109 -21.94 -13.60 -10.01
CA GLN A 109 -21.23 -14.88 -10.12
C GLN A 109 -20.02 -14.78 -11.04
N GLY A 110 -19.00 -15.61 -10.79
CA GLY A 110 -17.85 -15.77 -11.68
C GLY A 110 -16.58 -16.29 -10.99
N GLU A 111 -15.60 -16.70 -11.79
CA GLU A 111 -14.38 -17.35 -11.30
C GLU A 111 -13.39 -16.36 -10.70
N HIS A 112 -13.31 -15.14 -11.27
CA HIS A 112 -12.46 -14.09 -10.74
C HIS A 112 -13.03 -13.56 -9.42
N LEU A 113 -14.36 -13.45 -9.31
CA LEU A 113 -15.05 -13.06 -8.09
C LEU A 113 -14.90 -14.11 -6.98
N ALA A 114 -14.95 -15.41 -7.31
CA ALA A 114 -14.65 -16.49 -6.37
C ALA A 114 -13.18 -16.46 -5.89
N SER A 115 -12.27 -16.19 -6.82
CA SER A 115 -10.84 -16.02 -6.51
C SER A 115 -10.59 -14.81 -5.61
N LEU A 116 -11.28 -13.69 -5.87
CA LEU A 116 -11.23 -12.50 -5.02
C LEU A 116 -11.73 -12.81 -3.61
N ALA A 117 -12.87 -13.49 -3.47
CA ALA A 117 -13.42 -13.91 -2.18
C ALA A 117 -12.40 -14.73 -1.38
N THR A 118 -11.76 -15.69 -2.04
CA THR A 118 -10.72 -16.55 -1.45
C THR A 118 -9.49 -15.74 -1.02
N LEU A 119 -9.03 -14.80 -1.85
CA LEU A 119 -7.91 -13.91 -1.52
C LEU A 119 -8.22 -12.99 -0.34
N MET A 120 -9.50 -12.61 -0.16
CA MET A 120 -9.99 -11.81 0.96
C MET A 120 -10.30 -12.66 2.21
N GLY A 121 -10.03 -13.97 2.18
CA GLY A 121 -10.24 -14.87 3.32
C GLY A 121 -11.69 -15.30 3.56
N VAL A 122 -12.58 -15.11 2.58
CA VAL A 122 -13.98 -15.56 2.66
C VAL A 122 -14.04 -17.07 2.44
N LEU A 123 -14.66 -17.77 3.39
CA LEU A 123 -14.82 -19.22 3.35
C LEU A 123 -15.75 -19.64 2.19
N PRO A 124 -15.52 -20.80 1.53
CA PRO A 124 -16.32 -21.28 0.40
C PRO A 124 -17.83 -21.31 0.68
N GLU A 125 -18.22 -21.66 1.91
CA GLU A 125 -19.63 -21.72 2.34
C GLU A 125 -20.30 -20.34 2.36
N GLN A 126 -19.50 -19.28 2.42
CA GLN A 126 -19.96 -17.89 2.45
C GLN A 126 -19.84 -17.19 1.09
N HIS A 127 -19.35 -17.87 0.04
CA HIS A 127 -19.17 -17.27 -1.29
C HIS A 127 -20.49 -16.78 -1.89
N ALA A 128 -21.59 -17.51 -1.70
CA ALA A 128 -22.90 -17.07 -2.17
C ALA A 128 -23.35 -15.75 -1.53
N ALA A 129 -23.14 -15.59 -0.21
CA ALA A 129 -23.42 -14.35 0.49
C ALA A 129 -22.49 -13.22 0.04
N PHE A 130 -21.23 -13.54 -0.27
CA PHE A 130 -20.25 -12.58 -0.75
C PHE A 130 -20.63 -12.07 -2.13
N PHE A 131 -21.02 -12.95 -3.06
CA PHE A 131 -21.42 -12.56 -4.41
C PHE A 131 -22.65 -11.65 -4.40
N ALA A 132 -23.69 -12.01 -3.64
CA ALA A 132 -24.87 -11.17 -3.48
C ALA A 132 -24.53 -9.78 -2.93
N MET A 133 -23.69 -9.72 -1.89
CA MET A 133 -23.23 -8.46 -1.31
C MET A 133 -22.42 -7.63 -2.31
N THR A 134 -21.49 -8.24 -3.04
CA THR A 134 -20.68 -7.53 -4.04
C THR A 134 -21.51 -7.00 -5.21
N GLN A 135 -22.56 -7.73 -5.64
CA GLN A 135 -23.49 -7.29 -6.68
C GLN A 135 -24.32 -6.06 -6.26
N GLU A 136 -24.82 -6.07 -5.02
CA GLU A 136 -25.53 -4.92 -4.46
C GLU A 136 -24.61 -3.69 -4.39
N ARG A 137 -23.38 -3.87 -3.91
CA ARG A 137 -22.39 -2.79 -3.81
C ARG A 137 -21.93 -2.28 -5.17
N TYR A 138 -21.74 -3.16 -6.16
CA TYR A 138 -21.40 -2.76 -7.53
C TYR A 138 -22.45 -1.82 -8.12
N SER A 139 -23.73 -2.14 -7.91
CA SER A 139 -24.84 -1.29 -8.35
C SER A 139 -24.80 0.11 -7.73
N SER A 140 -24.26 0.25 -6.52
CA SER A 140 -24.05 1.55 -5.87
C SER A 140 -22.81 2.28 -6.41
N LEU A 141 -21.71 1.57 -6.66
CA LEU A 141 -20.44 2.14 -7.16
C LEU A 141 -20.58 2.71 -8.58
N ILE A 142 -21.34 2.03 -9.45
CA ILE A 142 -21.59 2.53 -10.81
C ILE A 142 -22.45 3.79 -10.80
N LYS A 143 -23.41 3.91 -9.88
CA LYS A 143 -24.26 5.10 -9.75
C LYS A 143 -23.49 6.34 -9.31
N THR A 144 -22.42 6.18 -8.55
CA THR A 144 -21.56 7.29 -8.09
C THR A 144 -20.47 7.67 -9.09
N GLY A 145 -20.27 6.88 -10.16
CA GLY A 145 -19.24 7.12 -11.17
C GLY A 145 -17.81 6.79 -10.71
N GLU A 146 -17.64 6.17 -9.54
CA GLU A 146 -16.33 5.86 -8.93
C GLU A 146 -15.87 4.42 -9.23
N ALA A 147 -15.96 4.00 -10.49
CA ALA A 147 -15.54 2.65 -10.91
C ALA A 147 -14.02 2.58 -11.13
N SER A 148 -13.22 2.61 -10.06
CA SER A 148 -11.79 2.29 -10.09
C SER A 148 -11.49 0.99 -9.33
N PRO A 149 -10.43 0.24 -9.68
CA PRO A 149 -10.06 -0.98 -8.96
C PRO A 149 -9.87 -0.76 -7.45
N ILE A 150 -9.24 0.35 -7.09
CA ILE A 150 -8.97 0.71 -5.69
C ILE A 150 -10.27 1.05 -4.94
N ALA A 151 -11.14 1.86 -5.55
CA ALA A 151 -12.43 2.20 -4.95
C ALA A 151 -13.32 0.96 -4.79
N MET A 152 -13.29 0.05 -5.76
CA MET A 152 -14.01 -1.23 -5.72
C MET A 152 -13.53 -2.10 -4.56
N VAL A 153 -12.23 -2.35 -4.43
CA VAL A 153 -11.67 -3.15 -3.33
C VAL A 153 -11.96 -2.51 -1.98
N LYS A 154 -11.83 -1.18 -1.87
CA LYS A 154 -12.17 -0.44 -0.66
C LYS A 154 -13.64 -0.65 -0.27
N ALA A 155 -14.56 -0.49 -1.20
CA ALA A 155 -15.99 -0.65 -0.96
C ALA A 155 -16.35 -2.09 -0.55
N ILE A 156 -15.69 -3.10 -1.13
CA ILE A 156 -15.86 -4.50 -0.72
C ILE A 156 -15.34 -4.71 0.70
N ASN A 157 -14.15 -4.20 1.04
CA ASN A 157 -13.61 -4.29 2.41
C ASN A 157 -14.52 -3.62 3.45
N ASP A 158 -15.02 -2.42 3.16
CA ASP A 158 -15.96 -1.70 4.03
C ASP A 158 -17.27 -2.50 4.21
N ALA A 159 -17.74 -3.17 3.14
CA ALA A 159 -18.92 -4.02 3.21
C ALA A 159 -18.68 -5.31 4.01
N ILE A 160 -17.54 -5.98 3.84
CA ILE A 160 -17.17 -7.16 4.65
C ILE A 160 -17.14 -6.80 6.14
N ALA A 161 -16.53 -5.66 6.50
CA ALA A 161 -16.39 -5.24 7.90
C ALA A 161 -17.73 -4.95 8.59
N THR A 162 -18.75 -4.56 7.81
CA THR A 162 -20.08 -4.19 8.32
C THR A 162 -21.12 -5.29 8.19
N HIS A 163 -20.85 -6.32 7.38
CA HIS A 163 -21.83 -7.35 7.07
C HIS A 163 -21.83 -8.47 8.13
N PRO A 164 -22.99 -8.79 8.73
CA PRO A 164 -23.07 -9.68 9.90
C PRO A 164 -22.59 -11.12 9.63
N VAL A 165 -22.64 -11.57 8.38
CA VAL A 165 -22.16 -12.91 7.96
C VAL A 165 -20.63 -12.99 8.00
N PHE A 166 -19.92 -11.89 7.71
CA PHE A 166 -18.46 -11.87 7.67
C PHE A 166 -17.82 -11.34 8.95
N ALA A 167 -18.61 -10.74 9.85
CA ALA A 167 -18.15 -10.25 11.15
C ALA A 167 -17.56 -11.35 12.07
N GLN A 168 -17.91 -12.63 11.86
CA GLN A 168 -17.30 -13.75 12.60
C GLN A 168 -15.91 -14.14 12.08
N ALA A 169 -15.48 -13.65 10.91
CA ALA A 169 -14.14 -13.90 10.37
C ALA A 169 -13.04 -13.04 11.03
N SER A 170 -13.42 -11.95 11.72
CA SER A 170 -12.48 -11.05 12.41
C SER A 170 -12.10 -11.50 13.82
N ALA A 171 -12.66 -12.60 14.32
CA ALA A 171 -12.45 -13.10 15.68
C ALA A 171 -11.49 -14.32 15.77
N ARG A 172 -10.79 -14.65 14.67
CA ARG A 172 -9.74 -15.69 14.63
C ARG A 172 -8.42 -15.11 14.16
#